data_AF-G9KXD6-F1
#
_entry.id   AF-G9KXD6-F1
#
_cell.length_a   1.000
_cell.length_b   1.000
_cell.length_c   1.000
_cell.angle_alpha   90.00
_cell.angle_beta   90.00
_cell.angle_gamma   90.00
#
_symmetry.space_group_name_H-M   'P 1'
#
loop_
_entity.id
_entity.type
_entity.pdbx_description
1 polymer ?
#
loop_
_entity_poly.entity_id
_entity_poly.type
_entity_poly.pdbx_seq_one_letter_code
_entity_poly.pdbx_strand_id
1 'polypeptide(L)'
;AASFGKCFLDRFPPDSFVRMCQDLRVLNAIRDYHIGIPLTYSQYKQLTIQVLLDRLVLRRLYPLAIQICEYLRLPEVQGVSRILAHWACYKVQQKDVSDEDVARAINQKLGDTPGVSYSDIAARAYGCGRTELAIKLLEYEPRSGEQVPLLLKMKRSKLALSKAIESGDTDLVFTVLLHLKNELNRGDFFMTLRNQPMALSLYRQFCKHQELETLKDLYNQDDNHQELGSFHIRASYAAEERIEGRVAALQSAADAFYKAKNEFAAKATEDQMRLLRLQRRLEDELGGHFVDLSLHDTVTTLVLGGHSKRAEQLARDFRIPDKRLWWLKLTALADLEDWEELEKFSKSKKSPIGYLPFVEICMKQHNKYEAKKYASRVGPEQKVKALLLVGDVAQAADVAIEHRNEAELTLVLSHCTGATDAATADKIQRARAQAQK
;
A
#
# COMPACT_ATOMS: atom_id res chain seq x y z
N ALA A 1 27.82 -31.19 52.68
CA ALA A 1 29.28 -31.43 52.73
C ALA A 1 30.07 -30.28 52.09
N ALA A 2 30.09 -30.14 50.75
CA ALA A 2 30.91 -29.11 50.08
C ALA A 2 30.58 -27.65 50.52
N SER A 3 29.30 -27.31 50.68
CA SER A 3 28.89 -25.97 51.16
C SER A 3 29.28 -25.68 52.62
N PHE A 4 29.43 -26.73 53.44
CA PHE A 4 29.85 -26.62 54.84
C PHE A 4 31.37 -26.49 54.94
N GLY A 5 32.12 -27.21 54.08
CA GLY A 5 33.59 -27.11 54.00
C GLY A 5 34.11 -25.76 53.53
N LYS A 6 33.33 -25.01 52.74
CA LYS A 6 33.65 -23.63 52.33
C LYS A 6 33.82 -22.66 53.51
N CYS A 7 33.20 -22.95 54.67
CA CYS A 7 33.33 -22.12 55.86
C CYS A 7 34.65 -22.32 56.61
N PHE A 8 35.43 -23.34 56.26
CA PHE A 8 36.67 -23.73 56.96
C PHE A 8 37.91 -23.71 56.05
N LEU A 9 37.74 -23.67 54.73
CA LEU A 9 38.82 -23.78 53.75
C LEU A 9 38.70 -22.68 52.69
N ASP A 10 39.50 -21.61 52.82
CA ASP A 10 39.42 -20.41 51.97
C ASP A 10 39.93 -20.60 50.53
N ARG A 11 40.70 -21.66 50.22
CA ARG A 11 41.37 -21.85 48.92
C ARG A 11 41.16 -23.23 48.27
N PHE A 12 40.23 -24.05 48.76
CA PHE A 12 39.97 -25.37 48.17
C PHE A 12 38.85 -25.30 47.12
N PRO A 13 39.08 -25.67 45.85
CA PRO A 13 38.02 -25.72 44.83
C PRO A 13 37.10 -26.92 45.11
N PRO A 14 35.85 -26.70 45.55
CA PRO A 14 34.94 -27.80 45.93
C PRO A 14 34.36 -28.54 44.72
N ASP A 15 34.61 -28.04 43.52
CA ASP A 15 34.00 -28.53 42.28
C ASP A 15 34.39 -29.96 41.96
N SER A 16 35.64 -30.36 42.25
CA SER A 16 36.11 -31.73 42.03
C SER A 16 35.38 -32.73 42.91
N PHE A 17 35.18 -32.39 44.19
CA PHE A 17 34.43 -33.20 45.14
C PHE A 17 32.94 -33.28 44.76
N VAL A 18 32.33 -32.16 44.41
CA VAL A 18 30.91 -32.12 43.98
C VAL A 18 30.71 -32.95 42.71
N ARG A 19 31.58 -32.80 41.70
CA ARG A 19 31.52 -33.58 40.45
C ARG A 19 31.67 -35.08 40.72
N MET A 20 32.59 -35.48 41.59
CA MET A 20 32.74 -36.90 41.93
C MET A 20 31.48 -37.47 42.60
N CYS A 21 30.88 -36.75 43.55
CA CYS A 21 29.62 -37.16 44.15
C CYS A 21 28.49 -37.27 43.13
N GLN A 22 28.42 -36.33 42.17
CA GLN A 22 27.45 -36.37 41.09
C GLN A 22 27.64 -37.60 40.20
N ASP A 23 28.87 -37.85 39.75
CA ASP A 23 29.22 -39.00 38.90
C ASP A 23 28.92 -40.33 39.60
N LEU A 24 29.26 -40.46 40.89
CA LEU A 24 28.99 -41.68 41.66
C LEU A 24 27.49 -41.92 41.82
N ARG A 25 26.70 -40.87 42.03
CA ARG A 25 25.24 -40.99 42.13
C ARG A 25 24.61 -41.43 40.82
N VAL A 26 25.06 -40.86 39.69
CA VAL A 26 24.62 -41.27 38.35
C VAL A 26 25.02 -42.72 38.06
N LEU A 27 26.27 -43.08 38.34
CA LEU A 27 26.78 -44.45 38.19
C LEU A 27 26.00 -45.46 39.03
N ASN A 28 25.66 -45.10 40.28
CA ASN A 28 24.89 -45.99 41.14
C ASN A 28 23.47 -46.18 40.59
N ALA A 29 22.82 -45.10 40.15
CA ALA A 29 21.49 -45.16 39.57
C ALA A 29 21.44 -46.08 38.33
N ILE A 30 22.37 -45.92 37.39
CA ILE A 30 22.38 -46.75 36.16
C ILE A 30 22.80 -48.21 36.39
N ARG A 31 23.52 -48.49 37.49
CA ARG A 31 23.94 -49.85 37.87
C ARG A 31 22.88 -50.62 38.63
N ASP A 32 21.81 -49.96 39.06
CA ASP A 32 20.66 -50.63 39.68
C ASP A 32 20.19 -51.79 38.80
N TYR A 33 19.85 -52.92 39.42
CA TYR A 33 19.55 -54.16 38.70
C TYR A 33 18.33 -54.03 37.77
N HIS A 34 17.42 -53.08 38.03
CA HIS A 34 16.29 -52.79 37.15
C HIS A 34 16.70 -52.04 35.87
N ILE A 35 17.82 -51.29 35.87
CA ILE A 35 18.32 -50.53 34.73
C ILE A 35 19.39 -51.32 33.97
N GLY A 36 20.32 -51.93 34.71
CA GLY A 36 21.27 -52.93 34.20
C GLY A 36 22.33 -52.37 33.25
N ILE A 37 22.92 -51.20 33.55
CA ILE A 37 24.04 -50.61 32.79
C ILE A 37 25.32 -50.65 33.67
N PRO A 38 26.13 -51.72 33.59
CA PRO A 38 27.31 -51.89 34.43
C PRO A 38 28.51 -51.10 33.90
N LEU A 39 28.47 -49.76 34.00
CA LEU A 39 29.60 -48.90 33.61
C LEU A 39 30.55 -48.69 34.78
N THR A 40 31.86 -48.86 34.55
CA THR A 40 32.91 -48.40 35.48
C THR A 40 33.07 -46.88 35.42
N TYR A 41 33.72 -46.28 36.42
CA TYR A 41 33.96 -44.83 36.43
C TYR A 41 34.80 -44.37 35.23
N SER A 42 35.88 -45.09 34.92
CA SER A 42 36.75 -44.80 33.78
C SER A 42 35.98 -44.87 32.45
N GLN A 43 35.11 -45.87 32.28
CA GLN A 43 34.26 -45.99 31.10
C GLN A 43 33.23 -44.86 31.02
N TYR A 44 32.59 -44.47 32.13
CA TYR A 44 31.65 -43.35 32.16
C TYR A 44 32.32 -42.03 31.75
N LYS A 45 33.57 -41.80 32.20
CA LYS A 45 34.35 -40.63 31.81
C LYS A 45 34.70 -40.60 30.32
N GLN A 46 35.08 -41.73 29.74
CA GLN A 46 35.38 -41.84 28.30
C GLN A 46 34.11 -41.74 27.43
N LEU A 47 33.01 -42.32 27.88
CA LEU A 47 31.75 -42.38 27.14
C LEU A 47 31.01 -41.04 27.08
N THR A 48 31.24 -40.17 28.07
CA THR A 48 30.55 -38.89 28.29
C THR A 48 29.09 -39.04 28.73
N ILE A 49 28.55 -38.00 29.36
CA ILE A 49 27.16 -37.99 29.82
C ILE A 49 26.15 -38.07 28.65
N GLN A 50 26.48 -37.48 27.50
CA GLN A 50 25.58 -37.41 26.35
C GLN A 50 25.29 -38.80 25.77
N VAL A 51 26.32 -39.63 25.59
CA VAL A 51 26.15 -40.99 25.08
C VAL A 51 25.42 -41.88 26.09
N LEU A 52 25.60 -41.63 27.40
CA LEU A 52 24.85 -42.34 28.43
C LEU A 52 23.36 -42.02 28.34
N LEU A 53 23.01 -40.73 28.22
CA LEU A 53 21.63 -40.29 28.03
C LEU A 53 21.03 -40.90 26.76
N ASP A 54 21.77 -40.93 25.65
CA ASP A 54 21.31 -41.55 24.40
C ASP A 54 21.00 -43.04 24.57
N ARG A 55 21.82 -43.77 25.33
CA ARG A 55 21.57 -45.19 25.64
C ARG A 55 20.33 -45.39 26.51
N LEU A 56 20.11 -44.53 27.50
CA LEU A 56 18.91 -44.57 28.33
C LEU A 56 17.65 -44.28 27.52
N VAL A 57 17.72 -43.30 26.62
CA VAL A 57 16.65 -42.94 25.69
C VAL A 57 16.33 -44.08 24.73
N LEU A 58 17.34 -44.73 24.14
CA LEU A 58 17.15 -45.90 23.27
C LEU A 58 16.52 -47.09 24.01
N ARG A 59 16.83 -47.27 25.30
CA ARG A 59 16.18 -48.26 26.19
C ARG A 59 14.82 -47.82 26.72
N ARG A 60 14.32 -46.64 26.32
CA ARG A 60 13.03 -46.06 26.74
C ARG A 60 12.96 -45.73 28.24
N LEU A 61 14.10 -45.56 28.90
CA LEU A 61 14.22 -45.17 30.31
C LEU A 61 14.16 -43.65 30.47
N TYR A 62 13.11 -43.03 29.90
CA TYR A 62 12.95 -41.57 29.86
C TYR A 62 12.92 -40.90 31.25
N PRO A 63 12.19 -41.42 32.26
CA PRO A 63 12.13 -40.78 33.57
C PRO A 63 13.51 -40.68 34.24
N LEU A 64 14.31 -41.74 34.16
CA LEU A 64 15.67 -41.75 34.70
C LEU A 64 16.58 -40.77 33.95
N ALA A 65 16.49 -40.75 32.62
CA ALA A 65 17.29 -39.82 31.81
C ALA A 65 16.97 -38.35 32.15
N ILE A 66 15.69 -38.01 32.35
CA ILE A 66 15.25 -36.67 32.78
C ILE A 66 15.79 -36.35 34.17
N GLN A 67 15.65 -37.25 35.14
CA GLN A 67 16.16 -37.06 36.50
C GLN A 67 17.68 -36.84 36.52
N ILE A 68 18.43 -37.55 35.67
CA ILE A 68 19.88 -37.36 35.53
C ILE A 68 20.19 -35.97 34.95
N CYS A 69 19.46 -35.53 33.91
CA CYS A 69 19.62 -34.20 33.32
C CYS A 69 19.35 -33.07 34.32
N GLU A 70 18.25 -33.16 35.08
CA GLU A 70 17.88 -32.19 36.11
C GLU A 70 18.91 -32.17 37.25
N TYR A 71 19.36 -33.34 37.70
CA TYR A 71 20.35 -33.47 38.76
C TYR A 71 21.71 -32.87 38.37
N LEU A 72 22.14 -33.10 37.14
CA LEU A 72 23.39 -32.56 36.60
C LEU A 72 23.25 -31.11 36.12
N ARG A 73 22.03 -30.54 36.11
CA ARG A 73 21.71 -29.19 35.64
C ARG A 73 22.23 -28.94 34.22
N LEU A 74 22.00 -29.92 33.34
CA LEU A 74 22.36 -29.77 31.93
C LEU A 74 21.49 -28.68 31.29
N PRO A 75 22.00 -27.95 30.28
CA PRO A 75 21.18 -27.00 29.52
C PRO A 75 19.93 -27.68 28.98
N GLU A 76 18.76 -27.05 29.13
CA GLU A 76 17.45 -27.65 28.81
C GLU A 76 17.40 -28.21 27.38
N VAL A 77 17.92 -27.46 26.41
CA VAL A 77 18.01 -27.84 24.99
C VAL A 77 18.79 -29.14 24.77
N GLN A 78 19.89 -29.35 25.49
CA GLN A 78 20.73 -30.54 25.36
C GLN A 78 20.32 -31.70 26.28
N GLY A 79 19.55 -31.40 27.32
CA GLY A 79 19.08 -32.33 28.33
C GLY A 79 17.61 -32.72 28.12
N VAL A 80 16.75 -32.09 28.92
CA VAL A 80 15.33 -32.49 29.06
C VAL A 80 14.56 -32.33 27.75
N SER A 81 14.69 -31.21 27.04
CA SER A 81 13.94 -30.93 25.80
C SER A 81 14.25 -31.96 24.71
N ARG A 82 15.52 -32.35 24.55
CA ARG A 82 15.95 -33.41 23.61
C ARG A 82 15.34 -34.76 23.95
N ILE A 83 15.35 -35.13 25.24
CA ILE A 83 14.79 -36.41 25.71
C ILE A 83 13.27 -36.45 25.47
N LEU A 84 12.57 -35.35 25.77
CA LEU A 84 11.14 -35.22 25.55
C LEU A 84 10.76 -35.25 24.07
N ALA A 85 11.55 -34.62 23.19
CA ALA A 85 11.36 -34.71 21.74
C ALA A 85 11.47 -36.15 21.24
N HIS A 86 12.47 -36.91 21.72
CA HIS A 86 12.61 -38.33 21.37
C HIS A 86 11.45 -39.17 21.93
N TRP A 87 11.02 -38.92 23.16
CA TRP A 87 9.85 -39.56 23.75
C TRP A 87 8.59 -39.31 22.91
N ALA A 88 8.35 -38.06 22.48
CA ALA A 88 7.22 -37.72 21.64
C ALA A 88 7.29 -38.43 20.27
N CYS A 89 8.46 -38.44 19.63
CA CYS A 89 8.69 -39.19 18.38
C CYS A 89 8.43 -40.70 18.52
N TYR A 90 8.75 -41.28 19.68
CA TYR A 90 8.41 -42.67 20.00
C TYR A 90 6.90 -42.83 20.23
N LYS A 91 6.26 -41.91 20.97
CA LYS A 91 4.83 -41.97 21.28
C LYS A 91 3.97 -41.92 20.01
N VAL A 92 4.36 -41.09 19.05
CA VAL A 92 3.73 -40.96 17.73
C VAL A 92 3.71 -42.28 16.94
N GLN A 93 4.71 -43.13 17.11
CA GLN A 93 4.83 -44.41 16.40
C GLN A 93 3.86 -45.49 16.93
N GLN A 94 3.23 -45.28 18.08
CA GLN A 94 2.31 -46.24 18.68
C GLN A 94 0.96 -46.26 17.94
N LYS A 95 0.72 -47.31 17.15
CA LYS A 95 -0.50 -47.45 16.32
C LYS A 95 -1.74 -47.86 17.12
N ASP A 96 -1.55 -48.37 18.33
CA ASP A 96 -2.63 -48.96 19.15
C ASP A 96 -3.46 -47.91 19.90
N VAL A 97 -3.06 -46.63 19.85
CA VAL A 97 -3.69 -45.52 20.56
C VAL A 97 -4.25 -44.52 19.54
N SER A 98 -5.41 -43.92 19.83
CA SER A 98 -6.03 -42.93 18.94
C SER A 98 -5.11 -41.72 18.67
N ASP A 99 -5.23 -41.12 17.48
CA ASP A 99 -4.48 -39.91 17.11
C ASP A 99 -4.76 -38.75 18.09
N GLU A 100 -5.98 -38.66 18.62
CA GLU A 100 -6.37 -37.61 19.57
C GLU A 100 -5.71 -37.75 20.93
N ASP A 101 -5.70 -38.97 21.47
CA ASP A 101 -5.13 -39.21 22.78
C ASP A 101 -3.60 -39.08 22.74
N VAL A 102 -2.98 -39.47 21.62
CA VAL A 102 -1.55 -39.24 21.39
C VAL A 102 -1.23 -37.74 21.33
N ALA A 103 -1.98 -36.96 20.55
CA ALA A 103 -1.78 -35.51 20.46
C ALA A 103 -1.95 -34.82 21.82
N ARG A 104 -3.02 -35.16 22.55
CA ARG A 104 -3.30 -34.60 23.89
C ARG A 104 -2.22 -34.97 24.90
N ALA A 105 -1.76 -36.23 24.90
CA ALA A 105 -0.72 -36.67 25.81
C ALA A 105 0.63 -36.00 25.53
N ILE A 106 0.97 -35.79 24.25
CA ILE A 106 2.18 -35.08 23.85
C ILE A 106 2.08 -33.61 24.29
N ASN A 107 0.97 -32.93 23.99
CA ASN A 107 0.78 -31.53 24.38
C ASN A 107 0.79 -31.33 25.90
N GLN A 108 0.17 -32.21 26.68
CA GLN A 108 0.20 -32.13 28.15
C GLN A 108 1.60 -32.28 28.76
N LYS A 109 2.52 -32.97 28.06
CA LYS A 109 3.89 -33.20 28.54
C LYS A 109 4.90 -32.20 27.99
N LEU A 110 4.69 -31.72 26.77
CA LEU A 110 5.56 -30.76 26.11
C LEU A 110 5.13 -29.30 26.31
N GLY A 111 3.85 -29.06 26.61
CA GLY A 111 3.15 -27.78 26.68
C GLY A 111 4.02 -26.53 26.59
N ASP A 112 4.70 -26.19 27.69
CA ASP A 112 5.51 -24.97 27.81
C ASP A 112 7.03 -25.23 27.81
N THR A 113 7.46 -26.45 27.43
CA THR A 113 8.89 -26.80 27.45
C THR A 113 9.65 -26.07 26.34
N PRO A 114 10.60 -25.18 26.67
CA PRO A 114 11.32 -24.41 25.67
C PRO A 114 12.26 -25.31 24.86
N GLY A 115 12.34 -25.03 23.55
CA GLY A 115 13.29 -25.68 22.64
C GLY A 115 12.82 -26.99 22.02
N VAL A 116 11.57 -27.41 22.21
CA VAL A 116 10.99 -28.55 21.47
C VAL A 116 10.15 -28.04 20.30
N SER A 117 10.47 -28.50 19.09
CA SER A 117 9.70 -28.20 17.87
C SER A 117 8.61 -29.26 17.68
N TYR A 118 7.35 -28.85 17.67
CA TYR A 118 6.23 -29.72 17.28
C TYR A 118 6.29 -30.07 15.79
N SER A 119 6.90 -29.22 14.95
CA SER A 119 7.11 -29.51 13.52
C SER A 119 7.90 -30.80 13.27
N ASP A 120 8.97 -31.05 14.02
CA ASP A 120 9.79 -32.28 13.91
C ASP A 120 9.01 -33.53 14.31
N ILE A 121 8.22 -33.42 15.38
CA ILE A 121 7.38 -34.49 15.90
C ILE A 121 6.27 -34.81 14.90
N ALA A 122 5.64 -33.78 14.32
CA ALA A 122 4.64 -33.92 13.28
C ALA A 122 5.22 -34.53 11.99
N ALA A 123 6.44 -34.14 11.59
CA ALA A 123 7.13 -34.74 10.46
C ALA A 123 7.38 -36.24 10.66
N ARG A 124 7.71 -36.64 11.90
CA ARG A 124 7.82 -38.05 12.27
C ARG A 124 6.46 -38.77 12.21
N ALA A 125 5.38 -38.12 12.65
CA ALA A 125 4.02 -38.67 12.56
C ALA A 125 3.59 -38.92 11.13
N TYR A 126 3.87 -37.96 10.25
CA TYR A 126 3.63 -38.08 8.83
C TYR A 126 4.44 -39.24 8.21
N GLY A 127 5.72 -39.36 8.54
CA GLY A 127 6.57 -40.47 8.08
C GLY A 127 6.09 -41.86 8.56
N CYS A 128 5.29 -41.92 9.62
CA CYS A 128 4.65 -43.15 10.10
C CYS A 128 3.27 -43.43 9.46
N GLY A 129 2.82 -42.58 8.54
CA GLY A 129 1.51 -42.66 7.87
C GLY A 129 0.35 -42.07 8.68
N ARG A 130 0.60 -41.40 9.81
CA ARG A 130 -0.43 -40.79 10.66
C ARG A 130 -0.63 -39.32 10.30
N THR A 131 -1.31 -39.07 9.20
CA THR A 131 -1.50 -37.72 8.66
C THR A 131 -2.33 -36.82 9.57
N GLU A 132 -3.40 -37.35 10.16
CA GLU A 132 -4.29 -36.56 11.03
C GLU A 132 -3.62 -36.19 12.35
N LEU A 133 -2.88 -37.13 12.96
CA LEU A 133 -2.01 -36.84 14.09
C LEU A 133 -0.99 -35.74 13.78
N ALA A 134 -0.34 -35.79 12.61
CA ALA A 134 0.63 -34.78 12.20
C ALA A 134 0.01 -33.38 12.10
N ILE A 135 -1.22 -33.26 11.57
CA ILE A 135 -1.96 -31.99 11.51
C ILE A 135 -2.26 -31.48 12.92
N LYS A 136 -2.80 -32.33 13.80
CA LYS A 136 -3.12 -31.94 15.20
C LYS A 136 -1.89 -31.50 15.98
N LEU A 137 -0.75 -32.15 15.78
CA LEU A 137 0.50 -31.77 16.42
C LEU A 137 1.02 -30.42 15.90
N LEU A 138 0.85 -30.13 14.61
CA LEU A 138 1.24 -28.85 14.03
C LEU A 138 0.43 -27.68 14.56
N GLU A 139 -0.83 -27.88 14.98
CA GLU A 139 -1.63 -26.83 15.61
C GLU A 139 -1.01 -26.29 16.91
N TYR A 140 -0.17 -27.09 17.57
CA TYR A 140 0.56 -26.69 18.77
C TYR A 140 1.92 -26.02 18.48
N GLU A 141 2.40 -26.01 17.22
CA GLU A 141 3.64 -25.31 16.88
C GLU A 141 3.39 -23.79 16.90
N PRO A 142 4.11 -22.99 17.71
CA PRO A 142 3.90 -21.54 17.74
C PRO A 142 4.42 -20.82 16.49
N ARG A 143 5.37 -21.42 15.75
CA ARG A 143 6.02 -20.81 14.58
C ARG A 143 5.30 -21.20 13.28
N SER A 144 4.54 -20.27 12.72
CA SER A 144 3.86 -20.44 11.42
C SER A 144 4.81 -20.82 10.28
N GLY A 145 6.02 -20.26 10.26
CA GLY A 145 7.06 -20.56 9.26
C GLY A 145 7.51 -22.02 9.25
N GLU A 146 7.37 -22.75 10.35
CA GLU A 146 7.66 -24.19 10.45
C GLU A 146 6.42 -25.05 10.12
N GLN A 147 5.23 -24.54 10.41
CA GLN A 147 3.97 -25.23 10.11
C GLN A 147 3.72 -25.36 8.61
N VAL A 148 3.81 -24.24 7.89
CA VAL A 148 3.37 -24.13 6.50
C VAL A 148 4.15 -25.05 5.55
N PRO A 149 5.50 -25.13 5.59
CA PRO A 149 6.26 -26.05 4.73
C PRO A 149 5.87 -27.51 4.93
N LEU A 150 5.60 -27.94 6.17
CA LEU A 150 5.19 -29.31 6.44
C LEU A 150 3.77 -29.58 5.92
N LEU A 151 2.84 -28.63 6.08
CA LEU A 151 1.49 -28.73 5.51
C LEU A 151 1.50 -28.85 3.98
N LEU A 152 2.38 -28.11 3.31
CA LEU A 152 2.59 -28.23 1.85
C LEU A 152 3.09 -29.62 1.47
N LYS A 153 4.12 -30.13 2.18
CA LYS A 153 4.64 -31.50 1.97
C LYS A 153 3.58 -32.58 2.16
N MET A 154 2.64 -32.36 3.08
CA MET A 154 1.50 -33.24 3.34
C MET A 154 0.36 -33.11 2.32
N LYS A 155 0.52 -32.30 1.27
CA LYS A 155 -0.51 -31.97 0.26
C LYS A 155 -1.79 -31.36 0.87
N ARG A 156 -1.66 -30.70 2.02
CA ARG A 156 -2.76 -29.97 2.70
C ARG A 156 -2.75 -28.49 2.30
N SER A 157 -2.76 -28.24 0.99
CA SER A 157 -2.65 -26.93 0.34
C SER A 157 -3.59 -25.84 0.90
N LYS A 158 -4.88 -26.17 1.08
CA LYS A 158 -5.88 -25.21 1.58
C LYS A 158 -5.60 -24.78 3.03
N LEU A 159 -5.17 -25.73 3.87
CA LEU A 159 -4.82 -25.49 5.26
C LEU A 159 -3.49 -24.73 5.38
N ALA A 160 -2.51 -25.05 4.51
CA ALA A 160 -1.26 -24.31 4.44
C ALA A 160 -1.50 -22.83 4.09
N LEU A 161 -2.38 -22.56 3.13
CA LEU A 161 -2.75 -21.20 2.75
C LEU A 161 -3.47 -20.46 3.88
N SER A 162 -4.44 -21.09 4.55
CA SER A 162 -5.13 -20.46 5.67
C SER A 162 -4.19 -20.14 6.83
N LYS A 163 -3.27 -21.06 7.17
CA LYS A 163 -2.26 -20.84 8.21
C LYS A 163 -1.26 -19.75 7.85
N ALA A 164 -0.86 -19.67 6.58
CA ALA A 164 -0.02 -18.57 6.11
C ALA A 164 -0.75 -17.22 6.25
N ILE A 165 -2.03 -17.13 5.90
CA ILE A 165 -2.83 -15.91 6.06
C ILE A 165 -2.98 -15.53 7.55
N GLU A 166 -3.30 -16.50 8.41
CA GLU A 166 -3.42 -16.31 9.87
C GLU A 166 -2.11 -15.79 10.49
N SER A 167 -0.96 -16.15 9.93
CA SER A 167 0.34 -15.68 10.41
C SER A 167 0.60 -14.19 10.15
N GLY A 168 -0.11 -13.58 9.20
CA GLY A 168 0.13 -12.20 8.76
C GLY A 168 1.44 -11.99 7.97
N ASP A 169 2.24 -13.05 7.76
CA ASP A 169 3.46 -12.98 6.98
C ASP A 169 3.17 -13.08 5.48
N THR A 170 3.34 -11.96 4.76
CA THR A 170 3.11 -11.90 3.33
C THR A 170 4.06 -12.78 2.53
N ASP A 171 5.31 -12.96 2.98
CA ASP A 171 6.29 -13.79 2.28
C ASP A 171 5.90 -15.27 2.36
N LEU A 172 5.39 -15.69 3.53
CA LEU A 172 4.87 -17.04 3.71
C LEU A 172 3.63 -17.29 2.85
N VAL A 173 2.74 -16.30 2.72
CA VAL A 173 1.58 -16.38 1.81
C VAL A 173 2.04 -16.50 0.36
N PHE A 174 3.01 -15.69 -0.09
CA PHE A 174 3.56 -15.79 -1.45
C PHE A 174 4.25 -17.13 -1.70
N THR A 175 4.98 -17.66 -0.73
CA THR A 175 5.61 -18.97 -0.80
C THR A 175 4.57 -20.07 -1.08
N VAL A 176 3.44 -20.04 -0.34
CA VAL A 176 2.33 -20.97 -0.60
C VAL A 176 1.72 -20.73 -1.98
N LEU A 177 1.42 -19.48 -2.35
CA LEU A 177 0.80 -19.15 -3.64
C LEU A 177 1.62 -19.63 -4.83
N LEU A 178 2.94 -19.39 -4.81
CA LEU A 178 3.86 -19.83 -5.87
C LEU A 178 3.95 -21.35 -5.94
N HIS A 179 3.99 -22.03 -4.78
CA HIS A 179 3.95 -23.48 -4.76
C HIS A 179 2.65 -24.04 -5.35
N LEU A 180 1.50 -23.48 -4.96
CA LEU A 180 0.19 -23.89 -5.49
C LEU A 180 0.06 -23.65 -7.00
N LYS A 181 0.62 -22.55 -7.50
CA LYS A 181 0.63 -22.24 -8.93
C LYS A 181 1.41 -23.28 -9.75
N ASN A 182 2.48 -23.86 -9.18
CA ASN A 182 3.28 -24.87 -9.86
C ASN A 182 2.67 -26.28 -9.79
N GLU A 183 1.97 -26.59 -8.70
CA GLU A 183 1.38 -27.92 -8.48
C GLU A 183 -0.04 -28.08 -9.06
N LEU A 184 -0.83 -27.01 -9.06
CA LEU A 184 -2.23 -27.03 -9.52
C LEU A 184 -2.34 -26.57 -10.97
N ASN A 185 -3.34 -27.08 -11.68
CA ASN A 185 -3.72 -26.47 -12.95
C ASN A 185 -4.32 -25.06 -12.71
N ARG A 186 -4.36 -24.24 -13.76
CA ARG A 186 -4.82 -22.84 -13.68
C ARG A 186 -6.24 -22.71 -13.09
N GLY A 187 -7.15 -23.64 -13.41
CA GLY A 187 -8.53 -23.62 -12.93
C GLY A 187 -8.63 -23.92 -11.43
N ASP A 188 -8.00 -24.99 -10.96
CA ASP A 188 -7.99 -25.40 -9.55
C ASP A 188 -7.27 -24.38 -8.67
N PHE A 189 -6.20 -23.76 -9.19
CA PHE A 189 -5.50 -22.67 -8.53
C PHE A 189 -6.44 -21.48 -8.29
N PHE A 190 -7.10 -20.97 -9.34
CA PHE A 190 -8.03 -19.84 -9.20
C PHE A 190 -9.24 -20.17 -8.34
N MET A 191 -9.79 -21.38 -8.42
CA MET A 191 -10.87 -21.83 -7.52
C MET A 191 -10.41 -21.83 -6.06
N THR A 192 -9.14 -22.18 -5.78
CA THR A 192 -8.58 -22.11 -4.44
C THR A 192 -8.44 -20.66 -3.96
N LEU A 193 -7.98 -19.75 -4.82
CA LEU A 193 -7.86 -18.33 -4.48
C LEU A 193 -9.21 -17.64 -4.26
N ARG A 194 -10.24 -18.00 -5.04
CA ARG A 194 -11.59 -17.42 -4.91
C ARG A 194 -12.19 -17.67 -3.51
N ASN A 195 -11.88 -18.82 -2.92
CA ASN A 195 -12.31 -19.16 -1.57
C ASN A 195 -11.51 -18.44 -0.46
N GLN A 196 -10.46 -17.69 -0.82
CA GLN A 196 -9.56 -17.00 0.11
C GLN A 196 -9.29 -15.55 -0.37
N PRO A 197 -10.17 -14.59 -0.04
CA PRO A 197 -10.12 -13.22 -0.58
C PRO A 197 -8.79 -12.48 -0.34
N MET A 198 -8.15 -12.70 0.81
CA MET A 198 -6.85 -12.08 1.15
C MET A 198 -5.70 -12.64 0.29
N ALA A 199 -5.71 -13.94 0.02
CA ALA A 199 -4.73 -14.55 -0.88
C ALA A 199 -4.93 -14.04 -2.31
N LEU A 200 -6.18 -13.90 -2.76
CA LEU A 200 -6.50 -13.35 -4.08
C LEU A 200 -6.06 -11.89 -4.22
N SER A 201 -6.26 -11.04 -3.20
CA SER A 201 -5.83 -9.64 -3.26
C SER A 201 -4.31 -9.51 -3.35
N LEU A 202 -3.56 -10.29 -2.57
CA LEU A 202 -2.10 -10.35 -2.64
C LEU A 202 -1.63 -10.89 -4.00
N TYR A 203 -2.27 -11.93 -4.52
CA TYR A 203 -1.95 -12.47 -5.84
C TYR A 203 -2.21 -11.46 -6.96
N ARG A 204 -3.32 -10.71 -6.90
CA ARG A 204 -3.59 -9.61 -7.86
C ARG A 204 -2.51 -8.54 -7.79
N GLN A 205 -2.02 -8.20 -6.60
CA GLN A 205 -0.91 -7.24 -6.45
C GLN A 205 0.37 -7.77 -7.10
N PHE A 206 0.69 -9.04 -6.92
CA PHE A 206 1.81 -9.68 -7.61
C PHE A 206 1.64 -9.63 -9.14
N CYS A 207 0.44 -9.98 -9.66
CA CYS A 207 0.18 -9.96 -11.10
C CYS A 207 0.27 -8.56 -11.72
N LYS A 208 -0.06 -7.49 -10.97
CA LYS A 208 0.12 -6.10 -11.45
C LYS A 208 1.56 -5.76 -11.84
N HIS A 209 2.55 -6.42 -11.24
CA HIS A 209 3.96 -6.15 -11.51
C HIS A 209 4.61 -7.16 -12.46
N GLN A 210 4.22 -8.42 -12.38
CA GLN A 210 4.92 -9.51 -13.09
C GLN A 210 4.10 -10.13 -14.23
N GLU A 211 2.77 -10.16 -14.13
CA GLU A 211 1.92 -10.98 -15.00
C GLU A 211 0.60 -10.29 -15.38
N LEU A 212 0.69 -9.28 -16.24
CA LEU A 212 -0.45 -8.45 -16.66
C LEU A 212 -1.56 -9.24 -17.38
N GLU A 213 -1.21 -10.22 -18.22
CA GLU A 213 -2.22 -11.06 -18.89
C GLU A 213 -2.98 -11.95 -17.90
N THR A 214 -2.27 -12.50 -16.90
CA THR A 214 -2.94 -13.24 -15.82
C THR A 214 -3.87 -12.34 -15.01
N LEU A 215 -3.49 -11.08 -14.78
CA LEU A 215 -4.36 -10.11 -14.12
C LEU A 215 -5.64 -9.84 -14.91
N LYS A 216 -5.53 -9.69 -16.23
CA LYS A 216 -6.68 -9.51 -17.13
C LYS A 216 -7.63 -10.71 -17.07
N ASP A 217 -7.10 -11.93 -17.11
CA ASP A 217 -7.90 -13.15 -16.99
C ASP A 217 -8.63 -13.23 -15.65
N LEU A 218 -7.97 -12.85 -14.55
CA LEU A 218 -8.61 -12.78 -13.23
C LEU A 218 -9.78 -11.78 -13.22
N TYR A 219 -9.59 -10.58 -13.78
CA TYR A 219 -10.66 -9.60 -13.87
C TYR A 219 -11.84 -10.07 -14.73
N ASN A 220 -11.57 -10.82 -15.81
CA ASN A 220 -12.61 -11.44 -16.63
C ASN A 220 -13.38 -12.53 -15.87
N GLN A 221 -12.69 -13.41 -15.14
CA GLN A 221 -13.32 -14.51 -14.40
C GLN A 221 -14.16 -14.04 -13.22
N ASP A 222 -13.74 -12.96 -12.56
CA ASP A 222 -14.45 -12.38 -11.41
C ASP A 222 -15.56 -11.39 -11.81
N ASP A 223 -15.84 -11.24 -13.11
CA ASP A 223 -16.75 -10.22 -13.67
C ASP A 223 -16.45 -8.80 -13.15
N ASN A 224 -15.17 -8.53 -12.85
CA ASN A 224 -14.73 -7.22 -12.38
C ASN A 224 -14.47 -6.30 -13.58
N HIS A 225 -15.56 -5.91 -14.22
CA HIS A 225 -15.51 -5.09 -15.43
C HIS A 225 -14.95 -3.68 -15.19
N GLN A 226 -15.04 -3.15 -13.97
CA GLN A 226 -14.47 -1.85 -13.60
C GLN A 226 -12.94 -1.86 -13.68
N GLU A 227 -12.31 -2.88 -13.09
CA GLU A 227 -10.86 -3.04 -13.14
C GLU A 227 -10.39 -3.44 -14.54
N LEU A 228 -11.17 -4.23 -15.27
CA LEU A 228 -10.89 -4.58 -16.67
C LEU A 228 -10.86 -3.35 -17.58
N GLY A 229 -11.82 -2.43 -17.44
CA GLY A 229 -11.79 -1.15 -18.17
C GLY A 229 -10.54 -0.33 -17.85
N SER A 230 -10.19 -0.26 -16.57
CA SER A 230 -8.97 0.44 -16.11
C SER A 230 -7.68 -0.20 -16.66
N PHE A 231 -7.64 -1.53 -16.76
CA PHE A 231 -6.55 -2.27 -17.38
C PHE A 231 -6.40 -1.92 -18.86
N HIS A 232 -7.51 -1.94 -19.63
CA HIS A 232 -7.49 -1.61 -21.05
C HIS A 232 -7.05 -0.17 -21.31
N ILE A 233 -7.43 0.80 -20.47
CA ILE A 233 -6.90 2.17 -20.55
C ILE A 233 -5.38 2.15 -20.43
N ARG A 234 -4.82 1.57 -19.36
CA ARG A 234 -3.36 1.57 -19.14
C ARG A 234 -2.63 0.86 -20.27
N ALA A 235 -3.14 -0.28 -20.72
CA ALA A 235 -2.58 -1.04 -21.82
C ALA A 235 -2.57 -0.23 -23.13
N SER A 236 -3.61 0.57 -23.40
CA SER A 236 -3.70 1.40 -24.61
C SER A 236 -2.59 2.45 -24.72
N TYR A 237 -2.08 2.97 -23.61
CA TYR A 237 -0.98 3.95 -23.64
C TYR A 237 0.40 3.29 -23.52
N ALA A 238 0.48 2.08 -22.95
CA ALA A 238 1.74 1.36 -22.78
C ALA A 238 2.16 0.56 -24.01
N ALA A 239 1.20 -0.05 -24.72
CA ALA A 239 1.45 -1.00 -25.80
C ALA A 239 1.22 -0.43 -27.21
N GLU A 240 0.34 0.57 -27.37
CA GLU A 240 -0.07 1.06 -28.69
C GLU A 240 0.59 2.40 -29.03
N GLU A 241 1.49 2.35 -30.02
CA GLU A 241 2.10 3.55 -30.63
C GLU A 241 1.17 4.22 -31.63
N ARG A 242 0.26 3.45 -32.26
CA ARG A 242 -0.66 3.94 -33.28
C ARG A 242 -1.98 4.36 -32.66
N ILE A 243 -2.53 5.47 -33.16
CA ILE A 243 -3.79 6.03 -32.65
C ILE A 243 -4.96 5.06 -32.85
N GLU A 244 -5.08 4.40 -34.00
CA GLU A 244 -6.20 3.45 -34.20
C GLU A 244 -6.10 2.21 -33.31
N GLY A 245 -4.89 1.73 -33.01
CA GLY A 245 -4.68 0.65 -32.03
C GLY A 245 -5.07 1.09 -30.62
N ARG A 246 -4.62 2.29 -30.21
CA ARG A 246 -5.00 2.90 -28.93
C ARG A 246 -6.50 3.08 -28.81
N VAL A 247 -7.16 3.57 -29.85
CA VAL A 247 -8.62 3.77 -29.88
C VAL A 247 -9.37 2.43 -29.82
N ALA A 248 -8.91 1.38 -30.49
CA ALA A 248 -9.51 0.05 -30.37
C ALA A 248 -9.40 -0.52 -28.94
N ALA A 249 -8.26 -0.31 -28.28
CA ALA A 249 -8.07 -0.69 -26.88
C ALA A 249 -8.95 0.15 -25.93
N LEU A 250 -9.10 1.45 -26.16
CA LEU A 250 -10.01 2.32 -25.41
C LEU A 250 -11.48 1.95 -25.65
N GLN A 251 -11.85 1.48 -26.85
CA GLN A 251 -13.20 0.96 -27.11
C GLN A 251 -13.48 -0.26 -26.24
N SER A 252 -12.52 -1.18 -26.13
CA SER A 252 -12.62 -2.33 -25.23
C SER A 252 -12.76 -1.90 -23.76
N ALA A 253 -12.10 -0.81 -23.37
CA ALA A 253 -12.26 -0.22 -22.03
C ALA A 253 -13.67 0.36 -21.81
N ALA A 254 -14.20 1.10 -22.78
CA ALA A 254 -15.54 1.68 -22.73
C ALA A 254 -16.61 0.59 -22.60
N ASP A 255 -16.51 -0.47 -23.42
CA ASP A 255 -17.41 -1.63 -23.36
C ASP A 255 -17.38 -2.31 -21.98
N ALA A 256 -16.19 -2.43 -21.38
CA ALA A 256 -16.04 -2.94 -20.02
C ALA A 256 -16.70 -2.01 -18.98
N PHE A 257 -16.54 -0.68 -19.08
CA PHE A 257 -17.21 0.25 -18.17
C PHE A 257 -18.73 0.24 -18.30
N TYR A 258 -19.28 0.04 -19.51
CA TYR A 258 -20.72 -0.16 -19.68
C TYR A 258 -21.20 -1.42 -18.98
N LYS A 259 -20.47 -2.54 -19.11
CA LYS A 259 -20.77 -3.78 -18.35
C LYS A 259 -20.67 -3.56 -16.84
N ALA A 260 -19.74 -2.71 -16.40
CA ALA A 260 -19.59 -2.30 -14.99
C ALA A 260 -20.69 -1.32 -14.52
N LYS A 261 -21.58 -0.86 -15.40
CA LYS A 261 -22.56 0.21 -15.15
C LYS A 261 -21.93 1.55 -14.73
N ASN A 262 -20.68 1.80 -15.13
CA ASN A 262 -19.99 3.05 -14.90
C ASN A 262 -20.10 3.96 -16.12
N GLU A 263 -21.26 4.62 -16.26
CA GLU A 263 -21.57 5.47 -17.41
C GLU A 263 -20.61 6.66 -17.55
N PHE A 264 -20.15 7.23 -16.44
CA PHE A 264 -19.17 8.31 -16.46
C PHE A 264 -17.85 7.86 -17.09
N ALA A 265 -17.28 6.75 -16.61
CA ALA A 265 -16.00 6.25 -17.13
C ALA A 265 -16.11 5.84 -18.61
N ALA A 266 -17.22 5.22 -19.00
CA ALA A 266 -17.49 4.87 -20.39
C ALA A 266 -17.52 6.11 -21.29
N LYS A 267 -18.33 7.12 -20.95
CA LYS A 267 -18.44 8.38 -21.71
C LYS A 267 -17.13 9.17 -21.73
N ALA A 268 -16.42 9.25 -20.62
CA ALA A 268 -15.11 9.90 -20.57
C ALA A 268 -14.09 9.21 -21.48
N THR A 269 -14.15 7.88 -21.59
CA THR A 269 -13.30 7.10 -22.49
C THR A 269 -13.68 7.36 -23.96
N GLU A 270 -14.97 7.45 -24.28
CA GLU A 270 -15.46 7.83 -25.62
C GLU A 270 -15.04 9.23 -26.03
N ASP A 271 -15.17 10.21 -25.12
CA ASP A 271 -14.72 11.57 -25.34
C ASP A 271 -13.20 11.60 -25.59
N GLN A 272 -12.42 10.81 -24.85
CA GLN A 272 -10.98 10.68 -25.09
C GLN A 272 -10.67 10.09 -26.47
N MET A 273 -11.39 9.06 -26.92
CA MET A 273 -11.22 8.52 -28.27
C MET A 273 -11.54 9.57 -29.35
N ARG A 274 -12.59 10.36 -29.14
CA ARG A 274 -12.96 11.47 -30.05
C ARG A 274 -11.88 12.54 -30.08
N LEU A 275 -11.32 12.89 -28.91
CA LEU A 275 -10.26 13.89 -28.78
C LEU A 275 -8.99 13.45 -29.51
N LEU A 276 -8.52 12.21 -29.30
CA LEU A 276 -7.33 11.67 -29.96
C LEU A 276 -7.45 11.72 -31.50
N ARG A 277 -8.59 11.29 -32.05
CA ARG A 277 -8.84 11.35 -33.51
C ARG A 277 -8.91 12.79 -34.03
N LEU A 278 -9.39 13.73 -33.23
CA LEU A 278 -9.40 15.14 -33.62
C LEU A 278 -7.99 15.73 -33.56
N GLN A 279 -7.26 15.51 -32.48
CA GLN A 279 -5.88 15.97 -32.32
C GLN A 279 -5.01 15.48 -33.46
N ARG A 280 -5.17 14.21 -33.87
CA ARG A 280 -4.43 13.69 -35.03
C ARG A 280 -4.70 14.48 -36.31
N ARG A 281 -5.97 14.77 -36.59
CA ARG A 281 -6.36 15.60 -37.74
C ARG A 281 -5.81 17.02 -37.64
N LEU A 282 -5.75 17.59 -36.44
CA LEU A 282 -5.15 18.90 -36.21
C LEU A 282 -3.64 18.88 -36.50
N GLU A 283 -2.91 17.83 -36.11
CA GLU A 283 -1.48 17.67 -36.45
C GLU A 283 -1.29 17.55 -37.97
N ASP A 284 -2.13 16.77 -38.65
CA ASP A 284 -2.03 16.60 -40.10
C ASP A 284 -2.36 17.90 -40.88
N GLU A 285 -3.29 18.73 -40.38
CA GLU A 285 -3.73 19.97 -41.05
C GLU A 285 -2.91 21.22 -40.71
N LEU A 286 -2.53 21.38 -39.43
CA LEU A 286 -1.90 22.60 -38.91
C LEU A 286 -0.41 22.42 -38.64
N GLY A 287 0.07 21.17 -38.56
CA GLY A 287 1.39 20.85 -38.03
C GLY A 287 1.50 21.07 -36.52
N GLY A 288 2.60 20.61 -35.94
CA GLY A 288 2.86 20.69 -34.50
C GLY A 288 2.41 19.44 -33.72
N HIS A 289 2.42 19.54 -32.40
CA HIS A 289 2.07 18.46 -31.48
C HIS A 289 0.75 18.76 -30.77
N PHE A 290 -0.28 17.95 -31.05
CA PHE A 290 -1.59 18.04 -30.40
C PHE A 290 -1.99 16.74 -29.71
N VAL A 291 -1.52 15.59 -30.19
CA VAL A 291 -1.88 14.30 -29.62
C VAL A 291 -1.41 14.22 -28.17
N ASP A 292 -2.26 13.64 -27.31
CA ASP A 292 -2.06 13.47 -25.87
C ASP A 292 -2.10 14.76 -25.03
N LEU A 293 -2.33 15.93 -25.66
CA LEU A 293 -2.70 17.13 -24.91
C LEU A 293 -4.06 16.94 -24.24
N SER A 294 -4.27 17.62 -23.10
CA SER A 294 -5.62 17.70 -22.55
C SER A 294 -6.53 18.51 -23.49
N LEU A 295 -7.85 18.36 -23.37
CA LEU A 295 -8.79 19.21 -24.12
C LEU A 295 -8.53 20.70 -23.85
N HIS A 296 -8.15 21.06 -22.62
CA HIS A 296 -7.81 22.42 -22.25
C HIS A 296 -6.57 22.91 -23.00
N ASP A 297 -5.49 22.13 -23.00
CA ASP A 297 -4.24 22.50 -23.65
C ASP A 297 -4.42 22.53 -25.17
N THR A 298 -5.19 21.61 -25.74
CA THR A 298 -5.53 21.59 -27.17
C THR A 298 -6.22 22.89 -27.59
N VAL A 299 -7.23 23.34 -26.83
CA VAL A 299 -7.93 24.61 -27.11
C VAL A 299 -6.98 25.80 -26.92
N THR A 300 -6.10 25.75 -25.91
CA THR A 300 -5.11 26.81 -25.65
C THR A 300 -4.13 26.93 -26.81
N THR A 301 -3.53 25.84 -27.26
CA THR A 301 -2.61 25.81 -28.41
C THR A 301 -3.29 26.30 -29.69
N LEU A 302 -4.57 25.99 -29.91
CA LEU A 302 -5.32 26.52 -31.05
C LEU A 302 -5.55 28.03 -30.98
N VAL A 303 -5.82 28.59 -29.78
CA VAL A 303 -5.94 30.04 -29.59
C VAL A 303 -4.57 30.71 -29.80
N LEU A 304 -3.51 30.14 -29.23
CA LEU A 304 -2.14 30.64 -29.39
C LEU A 304 -1.67 30.62 -30.85
N GLY A 305 -2.12 29.62 -31.64
CA GLY A 305 -1.86 29.54 -33.08
C GLY A 305 -2.77 30.42 -33.95
N GLY A 306 -3.60 31.29 -33.35
CA GLY A 306 -4.52 32.18 -34.09
C GLY A 306 -5.75 31.49 -34.69
N HIS A 307 -5.98 30.21 -34.37
CA HIS A 307 -7.10 29.42 -34.89
C HIS A 307 -8.36 29.52 -33.99
N SER A 308 -8.72 30.72 -33.56
CA SER A 308 -9.81 31.00 -32.60
C SER A 308 -11.17 30.40 -32.97
N LYS A 309 -11.51 30.32 -34.26
CA LYS A 309 -12.76 29.71 -34.74
C LYS A 309 -12.80 28.20 -34.49
N ARG A 310 -11.68 27.50 -34.74
CA ARG A 310 -11.55 26.06 -34.49
C ARG A 310 -11.57 25.76 -33.00
N ALA A 311 -10.90 26.60 -32.20
CA ALA A 311 -10.94 26.52 -30.74
C ALA A 311 -12.38 26.64 -30.17
N GLU A 312 -13.18 27.57 -30.69
CA GLU A 312 -14.60 27.70 -30.30
C GLU A 312 -15.45 26.50 -30.72
N GLN A 313 -15.24 25.99 -31.93
CA GLN A 313 -15.95 24.79 -32.40
C GLN A 313 -15.62 23.60 -31.51
N LEU A 314 -14.35 23.39 -31.20
CA LEU A 314 -13.88 22.34 -30.30
C LEU A 314 -14.50 22.46 -28.91
N ALA A 315 -14.54 23.67 -28.35
CA ALA A 315 -15.15 23.92 -27.05
C ALA A 315 -16.65 23.61 -27.03
N ARG A 316 -17.38 23.88 -28.12
CA ARG A 316 -18.80 23.52 -28.25
C ARG A 316 -18.99 22.01 -28.37
N ASP A 317 -18.17 21.36 -29.19
CA ASP A 317 -18.25 19.93 -29.47
C ASP A 317 -18.06 19.05 -28.23
N PHE A 318 -17.20 19.48 -27.30
CA PHE A 318 -16.92 18.82 -26.02
C PHE A 318 -17.61 19.51 -24.83
N ARG A 319 -18.51 20.47 -25.09
CA ARG A 319 -19.32 21.15 -24.07
C ARG A 319 -18.50 21.75 -22.93
N ILE A 320 -17.38 22.39 -23.26
CA ILE A 320 -16.58 23.11 -22.28
C ILE A 320 -17.43 24.24 -21.68
N PRO A 321 -17.54 24.35 -20.34
CA PRO A 321 -18.30 25.43 -19.72
C PRO A 321 -17.80 26.81 -20.15
N ASP A 322 -18.73 27.73 -20.45
CA ASP A 322 -18.41 29.08 -20.91
C ASP A 322 -17.42 29.80 -19.98
N LYS A 323 -17.60 29.70 -18.66
CA LYS A 323 -16.64 30.28 -17.70
C LYS A 323 -15.21 29.79 -17.90
N ARG A 324 -15.02 28.50 -18.20
CA ARG A 324 -13.70 27.90 -18.41
C ARG A 324 -13.10 28.32 -19.75
N LEU A 325 -13.91 28.34 -20.81
CA LEU A 325 -13.48 28.81 -22.13
C LEU A 325 -13.04 30.30 -22.08
N TRP A 326 -13.77 31.12 -21.32
CA TRP A 326 -13.44 32.54 -21.16
C TRP A 326 -12.14 32.77 -20.42
N TRP A 327 -11.89 32.05 -19.32
CA TRP A 327 -10.61 32.09 -18.63
C TRP A 327 -9.45 31.67 -19.55
N LEU A 328 -9.62 30.56 -20.26
CA LEU A 328 -8.61 30.02 -21.18
C LEU A 328 -8.26 31.03 -22.28
N LYS A 329 -9.27 31.60 -22.95
CA LYS A 329 -9.03 32.61 -23.99
C LYS A 329 -8.37 33.86 -23.44
N LEU A 330 -8.82 34.34 -22.28
CA LEU A 330 -8.25 35.52 -21.64
C LEU A 330 -6.77 35.30 -21.30
N THR A 331 -6.41 34.16 -20.71
CA THR A 331 -5.01 33.84 -20.41
C THR A 331 -4.18 33.70 -21.69
N ALA A 332 -4.67 32.93 -22.67
CA ALA A 332 -3.95 32.69 -23.92
C ALA A 332 -3.71 33.97 -24.73
N LEU A 333 -4.71 34.85 -24.86
CA LEU A 333 -4.57 36.12 -25.57
C LEU A 333 -3.65 37.10 -24.84
N ALA A 334 -3.68 37.09 -23.51
CA ALA A 334 -2.77 37.92 -22.71
C ALA A 334 -1.32 37.42 -22.78
N ASP A 335 -1.10 36.11 -22.83
CA ASP A 335 0.24 35.52 -22.99
C ASP A 335 0.83 35.79 -24.38
N LEU A 336 -0.02 35.95 -25.41
CA LEU A 336 0.38 36.42 -26.74
C LEU A 336 0.57 37.94 -26.84
N GLU A 337 0.17 38.68 -25.81
CA GLU A 337 0.03 40.15 -25.86
C GLU A 337 -0.86 40.65 -27.02
N ASP A 338 -1.81 39.82 -27.48
CA ASP A 338 -2.79 40.19 -28.52
C ASP A 338 -3.96 40.96 -27.90
N TRP A 339 -3.67 42.22 -27.54
CA TRP A 339 -4.62 43.12 -26.89
C TRP A 339 -5.79 43.51 -27.81
N GLU A 340 -5.59 43.50 -29.13
CA GLU A 340 -6.66 43.81 -30.09
C GLU A 340 -7.73 42.72 -30.11
N GLU A 341 -7.32 41.46 -30.23
CA GLU A 341 -8.26 40.34 -30.16
C GLU A 341 -8.86 40.18 -28.76
N LEU A 342 -8.12 40.52 -27.70
CA LEU A 342 -8.67 40.56 -26.34
C LEU A 342 -9.79 41.61 -26.21
N GLU A 343 -9.60 42.80 -26.79
CA GLU A 343 -10.62 43.85 -26.78
C GLU A 343 -11.87 43.42 -27.56
N LYS A 344 -11.70 42.83 -28.75
CA LYS A 344 -12.82 42.26 -29.54
C LYS A 344 -13.54 41.16 -28.77
N PHE A 345 -12.78 40.25 -28.13
CA PHE A 345 -13.32 39.17 -27.33
C PHE A 345 -14.15 39.69 -26.16
N SER A 346 -13.68 40.72 -25.45
CA SER A 346 -14.40 41.35 -24.34
C SER A 346 -15.74 41.98 -24.74
N LYS A 347 -15.90 42.34 -26.02
CA LYS A 347 -17.11 42.97 -26.57
C LYS A 347 -18.08 41.95 -27.19
N SER A 348 -17.62 40.72 -27.44
CA SER A 348 -18.41 39.70 -28.13
C SER A 348 -19.71 39.31 -27.41
N LYS A 349 -19.64 39.05 -26.10
CA LYS A 349 -20.78 38.75 -25.22
C LYS A 349 -20.49 39.25 -23.80
N LYS A 350 -21.50 39.27 -22.94
CA LYS A 350 -21.31 39.57 -21.52
C LYS A 350 -20.43 38.48 -20.89
N SER A 351 -19.31 38.89 -20.30
CA SER A 351 -18.36 37.97 -19.69
C SER A 351 -19.00 37.18 -18.52
N PRO A 352 -19.01 35.84 -18.57
CA PRO A 352 -19.49 34.98 -17.49
C PRO A 352 -18.52 34.91 -16.30
N ILE A 353 -17.30 35.42 -16.47
CA ILE A 353 -16.26 35.53 -15.43
C ILE A 353 -16.17 36.96 -14.86
N GLY A 354 -16.99 37.88 -15.35
CA GLY A 354 -16.87 39.31 -15.06
C GLY A 354 -15.69 39.97 -15.79
N TYR A 355 -15.39 41.22 -15.45
CA TYR A 355 -14.30 41.99 -16.07
C TYR A 355 -13.11 42.23 -15.13
N LEU A 356 -13.24 41.93 -13.82
CA LEU A 356 -12.11 42.01 -12.89
C LEU A 356 -10.94 41.09 -13.31
N PRO A 357 -11.18 39.82 -13.75
CA PRO A 357 -10.13 38.98 -14.30
C PRO A 357 -9.35 39.61 -15.46
N PHE A 358 -10.04 40.34 -16.34
CA PHE A 358 -9.40 41.02 -17.47
C PHE A 358 -8.43 42.09 -16.98
N VAL A 359 -8.83 42.87 -15.96
CA VAL A 359 -7.98 43.88 -15.32
C VAL A 359 -6.76 43.23 -14.66
N GLU A 360 -6.97 42.19 -13.85
CA GLU A 360 -5.89 41.49 -13.14
C GLU A 360 -4.85 40.93 -14.11
N ILE A 361 -5.29 40.31 -15.22
CA ILE A 361 -4.38 39.72 -16.22
C ILE A 361 -3.66 40.79 -17.04
N CYS A 362 -4.33 41.86 -17.47
CA CYS A 362 -3.66 42.96 -18.18
C CYS A 362 -2.61 43.65 -17.30
N MET A 363 -2.90 43.83 -16.00
CA MET A 363 -1.94 44.40 -15.04
C MET A 363 -0.74 43.47 -14.79
N LYS A 364 -0.95 42.14 -14.81
CA LYS A 364 0.16 41.17 -14.72
C LYS A 364 1.13 41.29 -15.90
N GLN A 365 0.64 41.54 -17.10
CA GLN A 365 1.45 41.82 -18.29
C GLN A 365 1.85 43.31 -18.41
N HIS A 366 1.73 44.08 -17.33
CA HIS A 366 2.10 45.49 -17.25
C HIS A 366 1.38 46.44 -18.24
N ASN A 367 0.28 46.02 -18.87
CA ASN A 367 -0.50 46.86 -19.77
C ASN A 367 -1.62 47.61 -19.02
N LYS A 368 -1.24 48.74 -18.40
CA LYS A 368 -2.17 49.61 -17.65
C LYS A 368 -3.21 50.28 -18.54
N TYR A 369 -2.89 50.57 -19.80
CA TYR A 369 -3.82 51.20 -20.75
C TYR A 369 -5.00 50.28 -21.08
N GLU A 370 -4.70 49.02 -21.35
CA GLU A 370 -5.71 48.02 -21.67
C GLU A 370 -6.54 47.67 -20.42
N ALA A 371 -5.90 47.54 -19.26
CA ALA A 371 -6.57 47.31 -17.98
C ALA A 371 -7.60 48.40 -17.64
N LYS A 372 -7.33 49.68 -17.93
CA LYS A 372 -8.28 50.80 -17.72
C LYS A 372 -9.61 50.60 -18.47
N LYS A 373 -9.57 50.06 -19.70
CA LYS A 373 -10.77 49.82 -20.50
C LYS A 373 -11.71 48.85 -19.79
N TYR A 374 -11.16 47.78 -19.21
CA TYR A 374 -11.94 46.76 -18.52
C TYR A 374 -12.38 47.18 -17.12
N ALA A 375 -11.58 47.99 -16.40
CA ALA A 375 -11.92 48.50 -15.08
C ALA A 375 -13.24 49.29 -15.08
N SER A 376 -13.52 50.03 -16.16
CA SER A 376 -14.78 50.77 -16.32
C SER A 376 -16.02 49.86 -16.39
N ARG A 377 -15.84 48.59 -16.81
CA ARG A 377 -16.91 47.60 -17.02
C ARG A 377 -17.07 46.64 -15.84
N VAL A 378 -16.24 46.75 -14.81
CA VAL A 378 -16.35 45.94 -13.59
C VAL A 378 -17.62 46.37 -12.82
N GLY A 379 -18.37 45.37 -12.32
CA GLY A 379 -19.56 45.62 -11.52
C GLY A 379 -19.23 46.37 -10.23
N PRO A 380 -20.21 47.08 -9.62
CA PRO A 380 -19.97 47.97 -8.49
C PRO A 380 -19.24 47.27 -7.33
N GLU A 381 -19.65 46.06 -6.96
CA GLU A 381 -19.06 45.26 -5.87
C GLU A 381 -17.53 45.07 -5.96
N GLN A 382 -16.97 45.06 -7.17
CA GLN A 382 -15.55 44.81 -7.41
C GLN A 382 -14.83 46.00 -8.02
N LYS A 383 -15.54 47.11 -8.23
CA LYS A 383 -15.05 48.27 -9.00
C LYS A 383 -13.92 49.01 -8.27
N VAL A 384 -14.01 49.16 -6.95
CA VAL A 384 -12.95 49.77 -6.13
C VAL A 384 -11.66 48.97 -6.24
N LYS A 385 -11.74 47.64 -6.11
CA LYS A 385 -10.57 46.75 -6.28
C LYS A 385 -9.95 46.88 -7.67
N ALA A 386 -10.76 46.92 -8.72
CA ALA A 386 -10.27 47.07 -10.09
C ALA A 386 -9.56 48.41 -10.34
N LEU A 387 -10.12 49.52 -9.84
CA LEU A 387 -9.51 50.86 -9.98
C LEU A 387 -8.20 50.99 -9.21
N LEU A 388 -8.13 50.39 -8.01
CA LEU A 388 -6.90 50.32 -7.23
C LEU A 388 -5.81 49.51 -7.94
N LEU A 389 -6.15 48.37 -8.54
CA LEU A 389 -5.21 47.57 -9.33
C LEU A 389 -4.62 48.34 -10.50
N VAL A 390 -5.43 49.19 -11.14
CA VAL A 390 -5.00 50.05 -12.25
C VAL A 390 -4.26 51.30 -11.74
N GLY A 391 -4.25 51.56 -10.42
CA GLY A 391 -3.63 52.73 -9.80
C GLY A 391 -4.37 54.02 -10.08
N ASP A 392 -5.71 53.98 -10.17
CA ASP A 392 -6.59 55.15 -10.25
C ASP A 392 -7.27 55.37 -8.89
N VAL A 393 -6.47 55.83 -7.91
CA VAL A 393 -6.88 55.95 -6.51
C VAL A 393 -7.98 57.01 -6.32
N ALA A 394 -7.97 58.07 -7.13
CA ALA A 394 -8.97 59.12 -7.08
C ALA A 394 -10.37 58.61 -7.47
N GLN A 395 -10.49 57.88 -8.58
CA GLN A 395 -11.78 57.28 -8.94
C GLN A 395 -12.19 56.16 -7.98
N ALA A 396 -11.23 55.40 -7.44
CA ALA A 396 -11.53 54.38 -6.44
C ALA A 396 -12.12 55.01 -5.15
N ALA A 397 -11.59 56.16 -4.73
CA ALA A 397 -12.09 56.92 -3.58
C ALA A 397 -13.53 57.39 -3.80
N ASP A 398 -13.84 57.92 -4.97
CA ASP A 398 -15.18 58.42 -5.30
C ASP A 398 -16.22 57.28 -5.28
N VAL A 399 -15.89 56.14 -5.89
CA VAL A 399 -16.77 54.96 -5.90
C VAL A 399 -16.94 54.38 -4.49
N ALA A 400 -15.89 54.33 -3.67
CA ALA A 400 -15.98 53.84 -2.29
C ALA A 400 -16.85 54.76 -1.41
N ILE A 401 -16.82 56.08 -1.64
CA ILE A 401 -17.67 57.06 -0.96
C ILE A 401 -19.14 56.88 -1.37
N GLU A 402 -19.40 56.66 -2.66
CA GLU A 402 -20.74 56.39 -3.18
C GLU A 402 -21.35 55.11 -2.61
N HIS A 403 -20.56 54.03 -2.51
CA HIS A 403 -21.01 52.76 -1.93
C HIS A 403 -21.22 52.83 -0.41
N ARG A 404 -20.69 53.87 0.27
CA ARG A 404 -20.70 54.01 1.74
C ARG A 404 -20.16 52.78 2.47
N ASN A 405 -19.23 52.06 1.85
CA ASN A 405 -18.65 50.84 2.40
C ASN A 405 -17.35 51.16 3.15
N GLU A 406 -17.35 51.02 4.48
CA GLU A 406 -16.20 51.37 5.32
C GLU A 406 -14.96 50.51 5.03
N ALA A 407 -15.16 49.25 4.65
CA ALA A 407 -14.07 48.34 4.27
C ALA A 407 -13.37 48.80 3.00
N GLU A 408 -14.13 49.24 1.98
CA GLU A 408 -13.59 49.80 0.73
C GLU A 408 -12.85 51.12 0.98
N LEU A 409 -13.40 52.00 1.82
CA LEU A 409 -12.73 53.26 2.19
C LEU A 409 -11.40 52.99 2.93
N THR A 410 -11.33 51.95 3.78
CA THR A 410 -10.10 51.56 4.47
C THR A 410 -9.07 51.03 3.49
N LEU A 411 -9.52 50.20 2.53
CA LEU A 411 -8.68 49.64 1.49
C LEU A 411 -8.07 50.74 0.61
N VAL A 412 -8.86 51.71 0.17
CA VAL A 412 -8.37 52.84 -0.65
C VAL A 412 -7.34 53.67 0.13
N LEU A 413 -7.61 53.98 1.41
CA LEU A 413 -6.65 54.70 2.27
C LEU A 413 -5.32 53.96 2.43
N SER A 414 -5.35 52.62 2.52
CA SER A 414 -4.11 51.83 2.62
C SER A 414 -3.25 51.89 1.35
N HIS A 415 -3.84 52.24 0.20
CA HIS A 415 -3.13 52.40 -1.07
C HIS A 415 -2.71 53.85 -1.38
N CYS A 416 -3.18 54.83 -0.60
CA CYS A 416 -2.71 56.22 -0.66
C CYS A 416 -1.31 56.32 -0.05
N THR A 417 -0.26 56.13 -0.84
CA THR A 417 1.14 56.07 -0.38
C THR A 417 1.99 57.26 -0.81
N GLY A 418 1.48 58.12 -1.71
CA GLY A 418 2.20 59.29 -2.23
C GLY A 418 1.62 60.64 -1.79
N ALA A 419 2.43 61.71 -1.93
CA ALA A 419 2.01 63.09 -1.67
C ALA A 419 0.88 63.58 -2.60
N THR A 420 0.73 62.95 -3.78
CA THR A 420 -0.36 63.19 -4.73
C THR A 420 -1.71 62.69 -4.22
N ASP A 421 -1.72 61.76 -3.27
CA ASP A 421 -2.93 61.09 -2.79
C ASP A 421 -3.43 61.70 -1.47
N ALA A 422 -2.75 62.75 -0.96
CA ALA A 422 -3.14 63.47 0.24
C ALA A 422 -4.54 64.08 0.11
N ALA A 423 -4.85 64.68 -1.05
CA ALA A 423 -6.17 65.24 -1.33
C ALA A 423 -7.27 64.16 -1.36
N THR A 424 -6.96 62.97 -1.89
CA THR A 424 -7.90 61.84 -1.91
C THR A 424 -8.09 61.22 -0.52
N ALA A 425 -7.03 61.16 0.30
CA ALA A 425 -7.11 60.70 1.68
C ALA A 425 -7.97 61.66 2.53
N ASP A 426 -7.77 62.97 2.40
CA ASP A 426 -8.57 64.00 3.07
C ASP A 426 -10.04 63.92 2.65
N LYS A 427 -10.31 63.67 1.36
CA LYS A 427 -11.67 63.52 0.84
C LYS A 427 -12.39 62.32 1.46
N ILE A 428 -11.70 61.18 1.59
CA ILE A 428 -12.22 59.97 2.24
C ILE A 428 -12.48 60.22 3.74
N GLN A 429 -11.55 60.87 4.44
CA GLN A 429 -11.71 61.18 5.87
C GLN A 429 -12.90 62.12 6.14
N ARG A 430 -13.11 63.12 5.28
CA ARG A 430 -14.29 64.01 5.37
C ARG A 430 -15.59 63.25 5.13
N ALA A 431 -15.63 62.36 4.14
CA ALA A 431 -16.80 61.53 3.87
C ALA A 431 -17.14 60.58 5.04
N ARG A 432 -16.12 60.00 5.69
CA ARG A 432 -16.31 59.19 6.92
C ARG A 432 -16.91 60.00 8.06
N ALA A 433 -16.38 61.20 8.30
CA ALA A 433 -16.89 62.08 9.37
C ALA A 433 -18.33 62.55 9.12
N GLN A 434 -18.75 62.65 7.85
CA GLN A 434 -20.13 62.99 7.48
C GLN A 434 -21.10 61.80 7.61
N ALA A 435 -20.63 60.56 7.47
CA ALA A 435 -21.46 59.36 7.61
C ALA A 435 -21.67 58.90 9.07
N GLN A 436 -20.86 59.41 10.01
CA GLN A 436 -20.96 59.15 11.45
C GLN A 436 -21.90 60.13 12.20
N LYS A 437 -22.45 61.13 11.51
CA LYS A 437 -23.53 62.00 11.97
C LYS A 437 -24.85 61.57 11.36
#